data_AF-A0A3S1IMS2-F1
#
_entry.id   AF-A0A3S1IMS2-F1
#
_cell.length_a   1.000
_cell.length_b   1.000
_cell.length_c   1.000
_cell.angle_alpha   90.00
_cell.angle_beta   90.00
_cell.angle_gamma   90.00
#
_symmetry.space_group_name_H-M   'P 1'
#
loop_
_entity.id
_entity.type
_entity.pdbx_description
1 polymer ?
#
loop_
_entity_poly.entity_id
_entity_poly.type
_entity_poly.pdbx_seq_one_letter_code
_entity_poly.pdbx_strand_id
1 'polypeptide(L)'
;ALTMAFVGDTVPKARTGSAMGLLGTMSAIGTALGPSLGGLLIAGSGWRAIFLVNVPLALLALVLAYRYLPADRRGSKTDRAGFDVVGTLLLALALGAYALAMTFGRGSFGPLNMALSVAAVFGAGFFVLVEARVASPLIRLAAFRNATLSTSLATSALVATVMMATLVVGPFYLSRALGLDAALVGVVMSVGPLVAALTGVPAGRIADRFGAGRMTIIG
;
A
#
# COMPACT_ATOMS: atom_id res chain seq x y z
N ALA A 1 -7.71 1.83 0.68
CA ALA A 1 -8.69 2.04 -0.41
C ALA A 1 -10.12 2.15 0.14
N LEU A 2 -10.66 1.10 0.77
CA LEU A 2 -12.03 1.12 1.34
C LEU A 2 -12.28 2.25 2.36
N THR A 3 -11.34 2.47 3.28
CA THR A 3 -11.45 3.56 4.28
C THR A 3 -11.52 4.95 3.64
N MET A 4 -10.78 5.17 2.54
CA MET A 4 -10.81 6.44 1.81
C MET A 4 -12.10 6.63 1.02
N ALA A 5 -12.65 5.55 0.45
CA ALA A 5 -13.95 5.58 -0.21
C ALA A 5 -15.07 5.94 0.79
N PHE A 6 -15.09 5.28 1.96
CA PHE A 6 -16.04 5.61 3.03
C PHE A 6 -15.95 7.04 3.52
N VAL A 7 -14.74 7.63 3.62
CA VAL A 7 -14.57 9.05 3.99
C VAL A 7 -15.19 9.96 2.93
N GLY A 8 -15.07 9.62 1.65
CA GLY A 8 -15.72 10.35 0.55
C GLY A 8 -17.25 10.35 0.66
N ASP A 9 -17.83 9.24 1.13
CA ASP A 9 -19.28 9.06 1.23
C ASP A 9 -19.88 9.54 2.56
N THR A 10 -19.09 9.55 3.64
CA THR A 10 -19.55 9.87 5.00
C THR A 10 -19.19 11.28 5.48
N VAL A 11 -18.16 11.92 4.89
CA VAL A 11 -17.67 13.23 5.32
C VAL A 11 -18.01 14.30 4.27
N PRO A 12 -18.57 15.47 4.66
CA PRO A 12 -18.85 16.57 3.73
C PRO A 12 -17.60 16.96 2.93
N LYS A 13 -17.76 17.28 1.63
CA LYS A 13 -16.65 17.63 0.71
C LYS A 13 -15.65 18.67 1.26
N ALA A 14 -16.15 19.64 2.05
CA ALA A 14 -15.32 20.67 2.68
C ALA A 14 -14.37 20.13 3.77
N ARG A 15 -14.64 18.95 4.34
CA ARG A 15 -13.83 18.31 5.39
C ARG A 15 -13.08 17.06 4.92
N THR A 16 -13.28 16.62 3.68
CA THR A 16 -12.63 15.44 3.10
C THR A 16 -11.10 15.56 3.14
N GLY A 17 -10.53 16.74 2.83
CA GLY A 17 -9.09 16.97 2.91
C GLY A 17 -8.52 16.81 4.33
N SER A 18 -9.22 17.33 5.34
CA SER A 18 -8.83 17.19 6.75
C SER A 18 -8.94 15.73 7.22
N ALA A 19 -10.00 15.02 6.83
CA ALA A 19 -10.18 13.61 7.14
C ALA A 19 -9.13 12.72 6.46
N MET A 20 -8.81 12.97 5.19
CA MET A 20 -7.72 12.30 4.46
C MET A 20 -6.36 12.61 5.09
N GLY A 21 -6.13 13.85 5.52
CA GLY A 21 -4.93 14.24 6.25
C GLY A 21 -4.78 13.49 7.58
N LEU A 22 -5.85 13.37 8.37
CA LEU A 22 -5.86 12.60 9.62
C LEU A 22 -5.58 11.11 9.38
N LEU A 23 -6.16 10.52 8.33
CA LEU A 23 -5.86 9.13 7.95
C LEU A 23 -4.39 8.97 7.53
N GLY A 24 -3.85 9.94 6.79
CA GLY A 24 -2.45 9.98 6.40
C GLY A 24 -1.52 10.05 7.61
N THR A 25 -1.81 10.91 8.58
CA THR A 25 -0.99 11.03 9.81
C THR A 25 -1.08 9.78 10.68
N MET A 26 -2.27 9.20 10.86
CA MET A 26 -2.43 7.93 11.59
C MET A 26 -1.66 6.79 10.93
N SER A 27 -1.69 6.71 9.60
CA SER A 27 -0.90 5.73 8.84
C SER A 27 0.61 5.95 9.01
N ALA A 28 1.08 7.20 8.95
CA ALA A 28 2.48 7.55 9.16
C ALA A 28 2.95 7.22 10.58
N ILE A 29 2.15 7.54 11.60
CA ILE A 29 2.41 7.19 13.01
C ILE A 29 2.49 5.67 13.17
N GLY A 30 1.54 4.92 12.61
CA GLY A 30 1.55 3.46 12.66
C GLY A 30 2.78 2.86 11.97
N THR A 31 3.18 3.41 10.82
CA THR A 31 4.37 2.98 10.08
C THR A 31 5.66 3.29 10.86
N ALA A 32 5.72 4.45 11.55
CA ALA A 32 6.87 4.85 12.37
C ALA A 32 6.97 4.03 13.65
N LEU A 33 5.87 3.85 14.36
CA LEU A 33 5.86 3.12 15.63
C LEU A 33 5.92 1.60 15.44
N GLY A 34 5.52 1.08 14.28
CA GLY A 34 5.44 -0.35 14.00
C GLY A 34 6.74 -1.12 14.29
N PRO A 35 7.88 -0.76 13.67
CA PRO A 35 9.15 -1.44 13.91
C PRO A 35 9.64 -1.31 15.36
N SER A 36 9.54 -0.13 15.98
CA SER A 36 9.94 0.09 17.38
C SER A 36 9.11 -0.74 18.37
N LEU A 37 7.78 -0.65 18.29
CA LEU A 37 6.88 -1.44 19.14
C LEU A 37 7.06 -2.93 18.87
N GLY A 38 7.15 -3.33 17.61
CA GLY A 38 7.39 -4.73 17.24
C GLY A 38 8.71 -5.25 17.78
N GLY A 39 9.79 -4.49 17.65
CA GLY A 39 11.12 -4.83 18.16
C GLY A 39 11.15 -4.97 19.69
N LEU A 40 10.54 -4.03 20.41
CA LEU A 40 10.38 -4.08 21.87
C LEU A 40 9.54 -5.30 22.32
N LEU A 41 8.42 -5.57 21.64
CA LEU A 41 7.57 -6.71 21.95
C LEU A 41 8.30 -8.04 21.71
N ILE A 42 9.06 -8.14 20.63
CA ILE A 42 9.91 -9.31 20.35
C ILE A 42 10.98 -9.48 21.41
N ALA A 43 11.68 -8.40 21.79
CA ALA A 43 12.76 -8.44 22.76
C ALA A 43 12.29 -8.85 24.16
N GLY A 44 11.09 -8.42 24.58
CA GLY A 44 10.54 -8.73 25.91
C GLY A 44 9.73 -10.03 25.97
N SER A 45 8.57 -10.04 25.30
CA SER A 45 7.57 -11.11 25.41
C SER A 45 7.60 -12.10 24.24
N GLY A 46 8.57 -11.95 23.34
CA GLY A 46 8.71 -12.76 22.15
C GLY A 46 7.71 -12.40 21.04
N TRP A 47 7.88 -13.03 19.88
CA TRP A 47 7.08 -12.75 18.69
C TRP A 47 5.57 -12.96 18.86
N ARG A 48 5.15 -13.82 19.81
CA ARG A 48 3.73 -14.09 20.11
C ARG A 48 3.01 -12.84 20.63
N ALA A 49 3.71 -11.94 21.30
CA ALA A 49 3.15 -10.70 21.83
C ALA A 49 2.64 -9.76 20.73
N ILE A 50 3.27 -9.78 19.53
CA ILE A 50 2.80 -9.00 18.38
C ILE A 50 1.37 -9.42 18.01
N PHE A 51 1.08 -10.71 18.00
CA PHE A 51 -0.25 -11.22 17.68
C PHE A 51 -1.24 -10.91 18.80
N LEU A 52 -0.84 -11.10 20.06
CA LEU A 52 -1.70 -10.82 21.22
C LEU A 52 -2.11 -9.35 21.33
N VAL A 53 -1.22 -8.40 21.02
CA VAL A 53 -1.52 -6.96 21.03
C VAL A 53 -2.45 -6.55 19.89
N ASN A 54 -2.37 -7.22 18.74
CA ASN A 54 -3.25 -6.96 17.61
C ASN A 54 -4.72 -7.37 17.88
N VAL A 55 -4.96 -8.42 18.68
CA VAL A 55 -6.31 -8.90 19.01
C VAL A 55 -7.20 -7.81 19.66
N PRO A 56 -6.82 -7.17 20.78
CA PRO A 56 -7.65 -6.14 21.41
C PRO A 56 -7.80 -4.89 20.53
N LEU A 57 -6.76 -4.50 19.78
CA LEU A 57 -6.83 -3.40 18.82
C LEU A 57 -7.83 -3.68 17.69
N ALA A 58 -7.79 -4.90 17.13
CA ALA A 58 -8.72 -5.34 16.10
C ALA A 58 -10.15 -5.40 16.63
N LEU A 59 -10.35 -5.91 17.85
CA LEU A 59 -11.66 -5.95 18.49
C LEU A 59 -12.21 -4.54 18.75
N LEU A 60 -11.37 -3.63 19.25
CA LEU A 60 -11.75 -2.23 19.44
C LEU A 60 -12.15 -1.58 18.11
N ALA A 61 -11.34 -1.77 17.05
CA ALA A 61 -11.64 -1.25 15.73
C ALA A 61 -12.97 -1.83 15.19
N LEU A 62 -13.23 -3.13 15.41
CA LEU A 62 -14.49 -3.77 15.04
C LEU A 62 -15.68 -3.17 15.78
N VAL A 63 -15.57 -2.98 17.10
CA VAL A 63 -16.63 -2.38 17.93
C VAL A 63 -16.90 -0.94 17.52
N LEU A 64 -15.85 -0.16 17.27
CA LEU A 64 -15.98 1.22 16.79
C LEU A 64 -16.63 1.27 15.40
N ALA A 65 -16.20 0.41 14.47
CA ALA A 65 -16.82 0.32 13.15
C ALA A 65 -18.30 -0.08 13.26
N TYR A 66 -18.63 -1.10 14.06
CA TYR A 66 -20.01 -1.53 14.27
C TYR A 66 -20.89 -0.44 14.88
N ARG A 67 -20.34 0.39 15.78
CA ARG A 67 -21.11 1.40 16.52
C ARG A 67 -21.23 2.74 15.78
N TYR A 68 -20.19 3.17 15.09
CA TYR A 68 -20.08 4.52 14.53
C TYR A 68 -20.16 4.56 13.01
N LEU A 69 -19.94 3.45 12.31
CA LEU A 69 -20.11 3.42 10.86
C LEU A 69 -21.62 3.33 10.57
N PRO A 70 -22.23 4.33 9.92
CA PRO A 70 -23.64 4.26 9.56
C PRO A 70 -23.86 3.04 8.67
N ALA A 71 -24.90 2.26 8.97
CA ALA A 71 -25.30 1.12 8.13
C ALA A 71 -25.48 1.62 6.69
N ASP A 72 -24.88 0.91 5.73
CA ASP A 72 -24.94 1.26 4.31
C ASP A 72 -26.36 1.68 3.94
N ARG A 73 -26.54 2.97 3.66
CA ARG A 73 -27.71 3.42 2.92
C ARG A 73 -27.59 2.72 1.59
N ARG A 74 -28.44 1.71 1.36
CA ARG A 74 -28.61 1.04 0.06
C ARG A 74 -28.90 2.11 -0.99
N GLY A 75 -27.82 2.68 -1.53
CA GLY A 75 -27.85 3.59 -2.64
C GLY A 75 -28.48 2.86 -3.81
N SER A 76 -29.43 3.54 -4.45
CA SER A 76 -30.14 3.15 -5.65
C SER A 76 -29.43 2.09 -6.49
N LYS A 77 -30.14 1.01 -6.84
CA LYS A 77 -29.72 -0.09 -7.74
C LYS A 77 -29.28 0.38 -9.16
N THR A 78 -29.14 1.67 -9.41
CA THR A 78 -29.00 2.27 -10.75
C THR A 78 -27.58 2.41 -11.27
N ASP A 79 -26.54 2.03 -10.51
CA ASP A 79 -25.15 2.21 -10.95
C ASP A 79 -24.30 0.93 -10.85
N ARG A 80 -24.91 -0.24 -11.05
CA ARG A 80 -24.16 -1.48 -11.31
C ARG A 80 -23.53 -1.39 -12.70
N ALA A 81 -22.52 -0.55 -12.86
CA ALA A 81 -21.51 -0.74 -13.88
C ALA A 81 -21.05 -2.20 -13.75
N GLY A 82 -21.27 -2.99 -14.79
CA GLY A 82 -21.04 -4.44 -14.74
C GLY A 82 -19.63 -4.72 -14.24
N PHE A 83 -19.54 -5.47 -13.14
CA PHE A 83 -18.26 -5.85 -12.56
C PHE A 83 -17.48 -6.69 -13.58
N ASP A 84 -16.27 -6.27 -13.94
CA ASP A 84 -15.42 -6.99 -14.89
C ASP A 84 -14.79 -8.21 -14.22
N VAL A 85 -15.55 -9.28 -14.12
CA VAL A 85 -15.11 -10.58 -13.55
C VAL A 85 -13.91 -11.12 -14.33
N VAL A 86 -13.91 -10.95 -15.66
CA VAL A 86 -12.88 -11.50 -16.54
C VAL A 86 -11.57 -10.75 -16.36
N GLY A 87 -11.59 -9.42 -16.43
CA GLY A 87 -10.43 -8.59 -16.13
C GLY A 87 -9.92 -8.80 -14.71
N THR A 88 -10.82 -8.91 -13.72
CA THR A 88 -10.42 -9.18 -12.33
C THR A 88 -9.70 -10.53 -12.18
N LEU A 89 -10.23 -11.61 -12.79
CA LEU A 89 -9.61 -12.93 -12.75
C LEU A 89 -8.25 -12.94 -13.46
N LEU A 90 -8.14 -12.29 -14.62
CA LEU A 90 -6.90 -12.17 -15.37
C LEU A 90 -5.83 -11.43 -14.57
N LEU A 91 -6.20 -10.30 -13.95
CA LEU A 91 -5.30 -9.53 -13.11
C LEU A 91 -4.86 -10.34 -11.89
N ALA A 92 -5.80 -11.03 -11.23
CA ALA A 92 -5.51 -11.88 -10.08
C ALA A 92 -4.54 -13.02 -10.45
N LEU A 93 -4.74 -13.65 -11.61
CA LEU A 93 -3.88 -14.73 -12.10
C LEU A 93 -2.48 -14.22 -12.47
N ALA A 94 -2.40 -13.07 -13.16
CA ALA A 94 -1.12 -12.47 -13.54
C ALA A 94 -0.28 -12.06 -12.31
N LEU A 95 -0.92 -11.39 -11.34
CA LEU A 95 -0.28 -11.00 -10.08
C LEU A 95 0.10 -12.23 -9.25
N GLY A 96 -0.76 -13.25 -9.20
CA GLY A 96 -0.48 -14.52 -8.52
C GLY A 96 0.71 -15.26 -9.14
N ALA A 97 0.77 -15.36 -10.47
CA ALA A 97 1.88 -15.96 -11.19
C ALA A 97 3.19 -15.20 -10.93
N TYR A 98 3.16 -13.86 -10.96
CA TYR A 98 4.32 -13.03 -10.64
C TYR A 98 4.80 -13.24 -9.20
N ALA A 99 3.89 -13.20 -8.22
CA ALA A 99 4.22 -13.42 -6.82
C ALA A 99 4.83 -14.82 -6.60
N LEU A 100 4.28 -15.85 -7.25
CA LEU A 100 4.81 -17.20 -7.21
C LEU A 100 6.20 -17.27 -7.86
N ALA A 101 6.40 -16.66 -9.03
CA ALA A 101 7.69 -16.62 -9.72
C ALA A 101 8.81 -16.05 -8.82
N MET A 102 8.49 -15.01 -8.06
CA MET A 102 9.44 -14.34 -7.17
C MET A 102 9.65 -15.09 -5.85
N THR A 103 8.68 -15.88 -5.39
CA THR A 103 8.71 -16.50 -4.05
C THR A 103 9.14 -17.98 -4.07
N PHE A 104 8.78 -18.74 -5.11
CA PHE A 104 9.02 -20.19 -5.15
C PHE A 104 10.50 -20.56 -5.30
N GLY A 105 11.30 -19.70 -5.92
CA GLY A 105 12.70 -19.99 -6.25
C GLY A 105 13.63 -20.21 -5.06
N ARG A 106 13.27 -19.73 -3.85
CA ARG A 106 14.09 -19.81 -2.63
C ARG A 106 15.60 -19.51 -2.86
N GLY A 107 15.92 -18.57 -3.76
CA GLY A 107 17.30 -18.19 -4.11
C GLY A 107 17.82 -18.75 -5.43
N SER A 108 17.08 -19.62 -6.13
CA SER A 108 17.41 -20.10 -7.48
C SER A 108 16.33 -19.68 -8.49
N PHE A 109 16.75 -19.09 -9.62
CA PHE A 109 15.85 -18.78 -10.73
C PHE A 109 15.76 -19.99 -11.66
N GLY A 110 14.86 -20.92 -11.33
CA GLY A 110 14.64 -22.13 -12.12
C GLY A 110 13.70 -21.94 -13.32
N PRO A 111 13.56 -22.96 -14.18
CA PRO A 111 12.67 -22.95 -15.35
C PRO A 111 11.22 -22.61 -15.00
N LEU A 112 10.75 -23.03 -13.81
CA LEU A 112 9.41 -22.72 -13.30
C LEU A 112 9.21 -21.22 -13.05
N ASN A 113 10.19 -20.52 -12.47
CA ASN A 113 10.09 -19.07 -12.23
C ASN A 113 10.10 -18.32 -13.56
N MET A 114 10.87 -18.80 -14.53
CA MET A 114 10.91 -18.23 -15.87
C MET A 114 9.56 -18.42 -16.59
N ALA A 115 8.98 -19.62 -16.53
CA ALA A 115 7.65 -19.90 -17.05
C ALA A 115 6.56 -19.07 -16.37
N LEU A 116 6.60 -18.91 -15.05
CA LEU A 116 5.65 -18.08 -14.29
C LEU A 116 5.81 -16.59 -14.60
N SER A 117 7.05 -16.11 -14.81
CA SER A 117 7.34 -14.72 -15.21
C SER A 117 6.79 -14.44 -16.61
N VAL A 118 7.02 -15.37 -17.54
CA VAL A 118 6.47 -15.30 -18.90
C VAL A 118 4.94 -15.32 -18.85
N ALA A 119 4.34 -16.21 -18.06
CA ALA A 119 2.89 -16.26 -17.86
C ALA A 119 2.33 -14.97 -17.25
N ALA A 120 3.04 -14.34 -16.31
CA ALA A 120 2.65 -13.05 -15.74
C ALA A 120 2.69 -11.92 -16.78
N VAL A 121 3.73 -11.87 -17.62
CA VAL A 121 3.85 -10.87 -18.71
C VAL A 121 2.72 -11.05 -19.72
N PHE A 122 2.47 -12.29 -20.16
CA PHE A 122 1.37 -12.58 -21.09
C PHE A 122 0.00 -12.31 -20.46
N GLY A 123 -0.20 -12.66 -19.19
CA GLY A 123 -1.43 -12.38 -18.45
C GLY A 123 -1.71 -10.88 -18.30
N ALA A 124 -0.68 -10.09 -18.01
CA ALA A 124 -0.77 -8.63 -17.98
C ALA A 124 -1.09 -8.05 -19.37
N GLY A 125 -0.43 -8.54 -20.43
CA GLY A 125 -0.74 -8.14 -21.80
C GLY A 125 -2.18 -8.46 -22.20
N PHE A 126 -2.67 -9.65 -21.84
CA PHE A 126 -4.04 -10.06 -22.11
C PHE A 126 -5.06 -9.25 -21.30
N PHE A 127 -4.75 -8.93 -20.05
CA PHE A 127 -5.55 -8.02 -19.22
C PHE A 127 -5.72 -6.65 -19.90
N VAL A 128 -4.63 -6.05 -20.40
CA VAL A 128 -4.68 -4.76 -21.12
C VAL A 128 -5.56 -4.85 -22.37
N LEU A 129 -5.48 -5.95 -23.13
CA LEU A 129 -6.29 -6.17 -24.33
C LEU A 129 -7.78 -6.36 -24.01
N VAL A 130 -8.10 -7.06 -22.92
CA VAL A 130 -9.47 -7.27 -22.45
C VAL A 130 -10.05 -5.95 -21.94
N GLU A 131 -9.33 -5.22 -21.11
CA GLU A 131 -9.77 -3.91 -20.62
C GLU A 131 -9.97 -2.88 -21.73
N ALA A 132 -9.16 -2.93 -22.79
CA ALA A 132 -9.36 -2.06 -23.95
C ALA A 132 -10.69 -2.32 -24.69
N ARG A 133 -11.33 -3.48 -24.46
CA ARG A 133 -12.55 -3.93 -25.15
C ARG A 133 -13.79 -3.99 -24.25
N VAL A 134 -13.64 -3.96 -22.92
CA VAL A 134 -14.78 -4.07 -22.00
C VAL A 134 -15.49 -2.71 -21.84
N ALA A 135 -16.82 -2.73 -21.76
CA ALA A 135 -17.65 -1.52 -21.64
C ALA A 135 -17.51 -0.79 -20.30
N SER A 136 -17.08 -1.49 -19.25
CA SER A 136 -16.75 -0.95 -17.92
C SER A 136 -15.37 -1.45 -17.48
N PRO A 137 -14.27 -0.89 -18.01
CA PRO A 137 -12.91 -1.31 -17.64
C PRO A 137 -12.60 -0.95 -16.18
N LEU A 138 -11.84 -1.81 -15.48
CA LEU A 138 -11.38 -1.53 -14.12
C LEU A 138 -10.38 -0.36 -14.12
N ILE A 139 -9.56 -0.27 -15.15
CA ILE A 139 -8.60 0.81 -15.37
C ILE A 139 -8.88 1.46 -16.72
N ARG A 140 -9.21 2.76 -16.69
CA ARG A 140 -9.36 3.54 -17.92
C ARG A 140 -7.98 3.72 -18.55
N LEU A 141 -7.62 2.86 -19.51
CA LEU A 141 -6.35 2.92 -20.23
C LEU A 141 -6.06 4.30 -20.84
N ALA A 142 -7.10 5.07 -21.17
CA ALA A 142 -6.98 6.45 -21.63
C ALA A 142 -6.29 7.39 -20.61
N ALA A 143 -6.34 7.08 -19.31
CA ALA A 143 -5.67 7.84 -18.26
C ALA A 143 -4.14 7.76 -18.38
N PHE A 144 -3.59 6.63 -18.83
CA PHE A 144 -2.15 6.46 -19.04
C PHE A 144 -1.61 7.25 -20.24
N ARG A 145 -2.46 7.78 -21.13
CA ARG A 145 -2.04 8.72 -22.17
C ARG A 145 -1.62 10.07 -21.60
N ASN A 146 -2.02 10.40 -20.36
CA ASN A 146 -1.54 11.57 -19.68
C ASN A 146 -0.13 11.30 -19.13
N ALA A 147 0.88 11.87 -19.79
CA ALA A 147 2.28 11.70 -19.42
C ALA A 147 2.55 12.05 -17.95
N THR A 148 1.89 13.09 -17.41
CA THR A 148 2.02 13.51 -16.00
C THR A 148 1.48 12.45 -15.03
N LEU A 149 0.36 11.80 -15.37
CA LEU A 149 -0.19 10.73 -14.54
C LEU A 149 0.71 9.49 -14.59
N SER A 150 1.16 9.11 -15.78
CA SER A 150 2.02 7.94 -15.98
C SER A 150 3.38 8.09 -15.30
N THR A 151 4.02 9.26 -15.41
CA THR A 151 5.27 9.53 -14.69
C THR A 151 5.04 9.54 -13.18
N SER A 152 3.96 10.17 -12.69
CA SER A 152 3.62 10.14 -11.26
C SER A 152 3.40 8.71 -10.74
N LEU A 153 2.71 7.86 -11.49
CA LEU A 153 2.48 6.46 -11.12
C LEU A 153 3.79 5.66 -11.14
N ALA A 154 4.64 5.84 -12.15
CA ALA A 154 5.93 5.19 -12.23
C ALA A 154 6.87 5.59 -11.07
N THR A 155 6.96 6.89 -10.77
CA THR A 155 7.74 7.38 -9.62
C THR A 155 7.17 6.83 -8.30
N SER A 156 5.86 6.81 -8.13
CA SER A 156 5.23 6.23 -6.94
C SER A 156 5.53 4.74 -6.79
N ALA A 157 5.51 3.99 -7.89
CA ALA A 157 5.85 2.57 -7.90
C ALA A 157 7.32 2.33 -7.54
N LEU A 158 8.24 3.14 -8.07
CA LEU A 158 9.66 3.08 -7.73
C LEU A 158 9.89 3.38 -6.24
N VAL A 159 9.29 4.45 -5.72
CA VAL A 159 9.38 4.80 -4.29
C VAL A 159 8.83 3.67 -3.42
N ALA A 160 7.66 3.12 -3.76
CA ALA A 160 7.08 2.00 -3.03
C ALA A 160 7.97 0.74 -3.07
N THR A 161 8.61 0.46 -4.21
CA THR A 161 9.53 -0.68 -4.37
C THR A 161 10.77 -0.51 -3.50
N VAL A 162 11.41 0.67 -3.54
CA VAL A 162 12.59 0.97 -2.70
C VAL A 162 12.23 0.93 -1.22
N MET A 163 11.09 1.50 -0.84
CA MET A 163 10.59 1.44 0.53
C MET A 163 10.39 0.00 0.99
N MET A 164 9.71 -0.84 0.21
CA MET A 164 9.43 -2.22 0.59
C MET A 164 10.70 -3.07 0.65
N ALA A 165 11.61 -2.89 -0.32
CA ALA A 165 12.92 -3.54 -0.31
C ALA A 165 13.72 -3.18 0.95
N THR A 166 13.71 -1.90 1.34
CA THR A 166 14.38 -1.43 2.56
C THR A 166 13.71 -2.00 3.81
N LEU A 167 12.37 -2.07 3.85
CA LEU A 167 11.63 -2.61 4.99
C LEU A 167 11.88 -4.11 5.20
N VAL A 168 12.17 -4.85 4.12
CA VAL A 168 12.45 -6.29 4.17
C VAL A 168 13.93 -6.54 4.44
N VAL A 169 14.83 -5.97 3.61
CA VAL A 169 16.27 -6.21 3.69
C VAL A 169 16.88 -5.54 4.92
N GLY A 170 16.41 -4.35 5.28
CA GLY A 170 16.88 -3.55 6.41
C GLY A 170 16.96 -4.32 7.73
N PRO A 171 15.86 -4.90 8.26
CA PRO A 171 15.91 -5.61 9.53
C PRO A 171 16.81 -6.86 9.47
N PHE A 172 16.87 -7.56 8.33
CA PHE A 172 17.78 -8.70 8.19
C PHE A 172 19.25 -8.28 8.15
N TYR A 173 19.58 -7.16 7.51
CA TYR A 173 20.93 -6.62 7.47
C TYR A 173 21.36 -6.12 8.85
N LEU A 174 20.52 -5.33 9.51
CA LEU A 174 20.78 -4.81 10.86
C LEU A 174 20.95 -5.94 11.89
N SER A 175 20.10 -6.96 11.81
CA SER A 175 20.17 -8.09 12.75
C SER A 175 21.32 -9.06 12.43
N ARG A 176 21.50 -9.47 11.17
CA ARG A 176 22.48 -10.51 10.80
C ARG A 176 23.88 -10.00 10.49
N ALA A 177 24.01 -8.82 9.89
CA ALA A 177 25.31 -8.24 9.53
C ALA A 177 25.89 -7.38 10.66
N LEU A 178 25.05 -6.58 11.33
CA LEU A 178 25.49 -5.74 12.46
C LEU A 178 25.27 -6.37 13.84
N GLY A 179 24.60 -7.52 13.93
CA GLY A 179 24.40 -8.23 15.20
C GLY A 179 23.49 -7.49 16.18
N LEU A 180 22.67 -6.56 15.72
CA LEU A 180 21.79 -5.77 16.59
C LEU A 180 20.66 -6.63 17.15
N ASP A 181 20.29 -6.34 18.41
CA ASP A 181 19.13 -6.96 19.04
C ASP A 181 17.81 -6.45 18.43
N ALA A 182 16.71 -7.15 18.69
CA ALA A 182 15.42 -6.82 18.09
C ALA A 182 14.93 -5.41 18.47
N ALA A 183 15.27 -4.92 19.66
CA ALA A 183 14.90 -3.59 20.12
C ALA A 183 15.62 -2.50 19.31
N LEU A 184 16.95 -2.60 19.14
CA LEU A 184 17.73 -1.63 18.36
C LEU A 184 17.37 -1.67 16.87
N VAL A 185 17.12 -2.85 16.31
CA VAL A 185 16.61 -2.99 14.92
C VAL A 185 15.29 -2.22 14.77
N GLY A 186 14.37 -2.38 15.72
CA GLY A 186 13.10 -1.67 15.74
C GLY A 186 13.27 -0.16 15.77
N VAL A 187 14.15 0.34 16.65
CA VAL A 187 14.45 1.79 16.77
C VAL A 187 15.04 2.34 15.48
N VAL A 188 16.03 1.67 14.88
CA VAL A 188 16.66 2.13 13.63
C VAL A 188 15.67 2.13 12.47
N MET A 189 14.84 1.10 12.35
CA MET A 189 13.80 1.00 11.31
C MET A 189 12.68 2.04 11.48
N SER A 190 12.46 2.55 12.69
CA SER A 190 11.49 3.61 12.96
C SER A 190 11.96 5.01 12.57
N VAL A 191 13.26 5.24 12.38
CA VAL A 191 13.79 6.57 11.99
C VAL A 191 13.22 7.02 10.65
N GLY A 192 13.18 6.13 9.64
CA GLY A 192 12.71 6.46 8.29
C GLY A 192 11.28 7.00 8.27
N PRO A 193 10.28 6.25 8.78
CA PRO A 193 8.91 6.75 8.79
C PRO A 193 8.69 7.91 9.78
N LEU A 194 9.51 8.06 10.82
CA LEU A 194 9.44 9.20 11.73
C LEU A 194 9.91 10.50 11.04
N VAL A 195 11.00 10.43 10.28
CA VAL A 195 11.44 11.54 9.42
C VAL A 195 10.36 11.85 8.39
N ALA A 196 9.81 10.85 7.71
CA ALA A 196 8.73 11.05 6.73
C ALA A 196 7.46 11.67 7.35
N ALA A 197 7.11 11.29 8.58
CA ALA A 197 5.98 11.88 9.30
C ALA A 197 6.22 13.36 9.64
N LEU A 198 7.43 13.70 10.08
CA LEU A 198 7.82 15.07 10.43
C LEU A 198 7.98 15.97 9.20
N THR A 199 8.51 15.43 8.09
CA THR A 199 8.71 16.18 6.85
C THR A 199 7.48 16.19 5.95
N GLY A 200 6.53 15.27 6.13
CA GLY A 200 5.33 15.16 5.29
C GLY A 200 4.41 16.37 5.36
N VAL A 201 4.22 16.98 6.54
CA VAL A 201 3.41 18.19 6.71
C VAL A 201 4.02 19.41 6.01
N PRO A 202 5.31 19.77 6.22
CA PRO A 202 5.93 20.86 5.49
C PRO A 202 6.05 20.56 4.00
N ALA A 203 6.42 19.34 3.59
CA ALA A 203 6.49 18.96 2.18
C ALA A 203 5.13 19.11 1.48
N GLY A 204 4.03 18.68 2.13
CA GLY A 204 2.67 18.84 1.60
C GLY A 204 2.29 20.31 1.40
N ARG A 205 2.58 21.18 2.38
CA ARG A 205 2.32 22.63 2.25
C ARG A 205 3.12 23.29 1.13
N ILE A 206 4.37 22.87 0.93
CA ILE A 206 5.21 23.39 -0.15
C ILE A 206 4.70 22.85 -1.50
N ALA A 207 4.27 21.58 -1.57
CA ALA A 207 3.66 21.01 -2.76
C ALA A 207 2.35 21.68 -3.16
N ASP A 208 1.50 22.04 -2.20
CA ASP A 208 0.26 22.79 -2.45
C ASP A 208 0.56 24.20 -3.00
N ARG A 209 1.67 24.80 -2.59
CA ARG A 209 2.07 26.16 -2.99
C ARG A 209 2.80 26.22 -4.33
N PHE A 210 3.66 25.25 -4.63
CA PHE A 210 4.53 25.25 -5.82
C PHE A 210 4.11 24.25 -6.91
N GLY A 211 3.11 23.40 -6.61
CA GLY A 211 2.62 22.35 -7.48
C GLY A 211 3.45 21.07 -7.37
N ALA A 212 2.75 19.93 -7.27
CA ALA A 212 3.36 18.61 -7.11
C ALA A 212 4.44 18.29 -8.17
N GLY A 213 4.22 18.69 -9.43
CA GLY A 213 5.17 18.40 -10.52
C GLY A 213 6.55 19.06 -10.37
N ARG A 214 6.63 20.26 -9.79
CA ARG A 214 7.93 20.93 -9.56
C ARG A 214 8.64 20.36 -8.33
N MET A 215 7.88 19.96 -7.31
CA MET A 215 8.43 19.35 -6.11
C MET A 215 9.01 17.97 -6.38
N THR A 216 8.32 17.12 -7.16
CA THR A 216 8.82 15.79 -7.52
C THR A 216 10.16 15.83 -8.28
N ILE A 217 10.45 16.90 -9.03
CA ILE A 217 11.73 17.07 -9.74
C ILE A 217 12.85 17.50 -8.78
N ILE A 218 12.51 18.26 -7.75
CA ILE A 218 13.49 18.79 -6.78
C ILE A 218 13.82 17.75 -5.70
N GLY A 219 12.86 16.86 -5.38
CA GLY A 219 12.98 15.85 -4.31
C GLY A 219 12.04 16.12 -3.16
#